data_AF-A0A2R6R8B7-F1
#
_entry.id   AF-A0A2R6R8B7-F1
#
_cell.length_a   1.000
_cell.length_b   1.000
_cell.length_c   1.000
_cell.angle_alpha   90.00
_cell.angle_beta   90.00
_cell.angle_gamma   90.00
#
_symmetry.space_group_name_H-M   'P 1'
#
loop_
_entity.id
_entity.type
_entity.pdbx_description
1 polymer ?
#
loop_
_entity_poly.entity_id
_entity_poly.type
_entity_poly.pdbx_seq_one_letter_code
_entity_poly.pdbx_strand_id
1 'polypeptide(L)'
;MIFIVLTNGLILLTMSRLVPNLKPCDASSNCQEPRKIHEVVFFLAIYLISVGNGDHKPAVESFGADQFDDDHPKERIKKMSFFNWLNFGVAFGILLGLTVIVYVQDHVSWAVADIVLTAVMAGSVVVFCAGRPFYRYRKPMGSPLTPMLHVLVAAIRKRHLAYPSNPAEFYEVPKSKNNGRLLCHTHKLKFLDKAAILEDKQSSSNEKQQSPGRLATVTKVLLPILRKATGNERGITILQRIGIGMFFSVLTMLVAALVERKRLSLVAKNPLQDSTTMSVFWLAPQFLMIGIGEGFALVGLQEFFYDQVPESMRSLGIAFFLSVLGVGHFISSLLITIVDRVTNKMGKSWFEKDLNSSRLDNFYWVLAIISALNLGGYVVLARRYSYKNVRESGDGSETMA
;
A
#
# COMPACT_ATOMS: atom_id res chain seq x y z
N MET A 1 1.68 11.57 18.42
CA MET A 1 3.04 11.00 18.36
C MET A 1 3.60 11.06 16.95
N ILE A 2 2.91 10.49 15.95
CA ILE A 2 3.38 10.39 14.55
C ILE A 2 3.72 11.76 13.92
N PHE A 3 2.80 12.73 14.00
CA PHE A 3 3.05 14.07 13.46
C PHE A 3 4.27 14.76 14.10
N ILE A 4 4.58 14.45 15.36
CA ILE A 4 5.74 15.01 16.07
C ILE A 4 7.02 14.39 15.53
N VAL A 5 7.06 13.07 15.31
CA VAL A 5 8.21 12.38 14.72
C VAL A 5 8.51 12.93 13.32
N LEU A 6 7.47 13.11 12.49
CA LEU A 6 7.61 13.68 11.16
C LEU A 6 8.10 15.13 11.19
N THR A 7 7.57 15.94 12.09
CA THR A 7 8.01 17.34 12.30
C THR A 7 9.47 17.40 12.75
N ASN A 8 9.88 16.55 13.70
CA ASN A 8 11.26 16.48 14.16
C ASN A 8 12.23 16.05 13.05
N GLY A 9 11.82 15.11 12.19
CA GLY A 9 12.60 14.71 11.02
C GLY A 9 12.80 15.86 10.03
N LEU A 10 11.74 16.62 9.74
CA LEU A 10 11.81 17.80 8.86
C LEU A 10 12.65 18.95 9.46
N ILE A 11 12.54 19.18 10.78
CA ILE A 11 13.39 20.14 11.49
C ILE A 11 14.85 19.72 11.37
N LEU A 12 15.17 18.44 11.62
CA LEU A 12 16.54 17.93 11.54
C LEU A 12 17.10 18.05 10.11
N LEU A 13 16.27 17.75 9.09
CA LEU A 13 16.62 17.93 7.69
C LEU A 13 16.93 19.41 7.37
N THR A 14 16.09 20.32 7.84
CA THR A 14 16.28 21.77 7.68
C THR A 14 17.58 22.23 8.35
N MET A 15 17.85 21.77 9.57
CA MET A 15 19.06 22.09 10.32
C MET A 15 20.33 21.60 9.62
N SER A 16 20.29 20.43 8.97
CA SER A 16 21.41 19.88 8.19
C SER A 16 21.85 20.79 7.03
N ARG A 17 20.97 21.69 6.58
CA ARG A 17 21.22 22.61 5.47
C ARG A 17 21.48 24.04 5.91
N LEU A 18 20.89 24.50 7.02
CA LEU A 18 21.05 25.87 7.51
C LEU A 18 22.25 26.05 8.44
N VAL A 19 22.53 25.08 9.32
CA VAL A 19 23.58 25.20 10.34
C VAL A 19 24.95 25.02 9.70
N PRO A 20 25.87 26.00 9.78
CA PRO A 20 27.17 25.93 9.11
C PRO A 20 27.97 24.66 9.42
N ASN A 21 27.97 24.23 10.69
CA ASN A 21 28.69 23.04 11.12
C ASN A 21 28.10 21.72 10.59
N LEU A 22 26.83 21.73 10.18
CA LEU A 22 26.12 20.56 9.64
C LEU A 22 26.02 20.58 8.13
N LYS A 23 26.46 21.63 7.45
CA LYS A 23 26.49 21.70 5.98
C LYS A 23 27.42 20.63 5.40
N PRO A 24 27.14 20.13 4.19
CA PRO A 24 27.97 19.11 3.56
C PRO A 24 29.40 19.58 3.31
N CYS A 25 29.60 20.87 3.04
CA CYS A 25 30.85 21.46 2.56
C CYS A 25 31.08 22.85 3.16
N ASP A 26 32.35 23.24 3.32
CA ASP A 26 32.72 24.63 3.62
C ASP A 26 32.66 25.50 2.36
N ALA A 27 32.40 26.80 2.53
CA ALA A 27 32.24 27.75 1.42
C ALA A 27 33.51 27.96 0.56
N SER A 28 34.65 27.42 0.97
CA SER A 28 35.97 27.71 0.39
C SER A 28 36.69 26.49 -0.24
N SER A 29 36.04 25.32 -0.37
CA SER A 29 36.68 24.10 -0.89
C SER A 29 35.85 23.41 -1.98
N ASN A 30 36.52 22.93 -3.05
CA ASN A 30 35.91 21.98 -3.99
C ASN A 30 35.52 20.71 -3.24
N CYS A 31 34.23 20.55 -2.99
CA CYS A 31 33.70 19.48 -2.16
C CYS A 31 33.51 18.20 -2.98
N GLN A 32 34.47 17.28 -2.88
CA GLN A 32 34.33 15.95 -3.50
C GLN A 32 33.46 15.00 -2.65
N GLU A 33 33.50 15.12 -1.33
CA GLU A 33 32.72 14.28 -0.42
C GLU A 33 32.11 15.11 0.71
N PRO A 34 30.86 14.83 1.12
CA PRO A 34 30.21 15.54 2.21
C PRO A 34 30.86 15.16 3.56
N ARG A 35 30.84 16.09 4.52
CA ARG A 35 31.24 15.82 5.90
C ARG A 35 30.46 14.65 6.49
N LYS A 36 31.13 13.77 7.25
CA LYS A 36 30.49 12.61 7.90
C LYS A 36 29.37 12.98 8.86
N ILE A 37 29.49 14.11 9.56
CA ILE A 37 28.43 14.61 10.44
C ILE A 37 27.16 14.98 9.64
N HIS A 38 27.32 15.60 8.47
CA HIS A 38 26.20 15.91 7.58
C HIS A 38 25.52 14.63 7.12
N GLU A 39 26.30 13.64 6.65
CA GLU A 39 25.81 12.34 6.20
C GLU A 39 24.94 11.65 7.27
N VAL A 40 25.44 11.55 8.51
CA VAL A 40 24.72 10.93 9.63
C VAL A 40 23.43 11.69 9.96
N VAL A 41 23.49 13.02 10.08
CA VAL A 41 22.31 13.83 10.43
C VAL A 41 21.27 13.80 9.33
N PHE A 42 21.69 13.84 8.06
CA PHE A 42 20.83 13.77 6.90
C PHE A 42 20.09 12.42 6.80
N PHE A 43 20.81 11.30 6.96
CA PHE A 43 20.16 9.98 6.96
C PHE A 43 19.25 9.79 8.17
N LEU A 44 19.66 10.25 9.36
CA LEU A 44 18.80 10.22 10.54
C LEU A 44 17.50 11.00 10.31
N ALA A 45 17.58 12.19 9.69
CA ALA A 45 16.42 13.00 9.35
C ALA A 45 15.48 12.26 8.38
N ILE A 46 16.03 11.70 7.30
CA ILE A 46 15.23 10.93 6.32
C ILE A 46 14.60 9.70 6.97
N TYR A 47 15.31 8.97 7.84
CA TYR A 47 14.72 7.83 8.54
C TYR A 47 13.58 8.24 9.48
N LEU A 48 13.70 9.36 10.21
CA LEU A 48 12.61 9.90 11.02
C LEU A 48 11.40 10.28 10.15
N ILE A 49 11.63 10.90 9.00
CA ILE A 49 10.58 11.23 8.03
C ILE A 49 9.91 9.94 7.50
N SER A 50 10.68 8.91 7.16
CA SER A 50 10.17 7.62 6.70
C SER A 50 9.30 6.93 7.78
N VAL A 51 9.75 6.91 9.04
CA VAL A 51 8.98 6.36 10.16
C VAL A 51 7.67 7.15 10.37
N GLY A 52 7.74 8.49 10.30
CA GLY A 52 6.57 9.36 10.40
C GLY A 52 5.55 9.10 9.29
N ASN A 53 6.00 8.99 8.04
CA ASN A 53 5.12 8.74 6.90
C ASN A 53 4.51 7.33 6.91
N GLY A 54 5.25 6.32 7.36
CA GLY A 54 4.78 4.93 7.39
C GLY A 54 3.54 4.70 8.27
N ASP A 55 3.47 5.38 9.42
CA ASP A 55 2.36 5.22 10.37
C ASP A 55 1.23 6.25 10.13
N HIS A 56 1.54 7.39 9.50
CA HIS A 56 0.59 8.49 9.29
C HIS A 56 -0.63 8.08 8.45
N LYS A 57 -0.41 7.42 7.31
CA LYS A 57 -1.47 7.14 6.33
C LYS A 57 -2.60 6.25 6.89
N PRO A 58 -2.34 5.05 7.43
CA PRO A 58 -3.42 4.21 7.96
C PRO A 58 -4.07 4.79 9.22
N ALA A 59 -3.31 5.49 10.07
CA ALA A 59 -3.81 6.05 11.32
C ALA A 59 -4.76 7.24 11.08
N VAL A 60 -4.44 8.15 10.15
CA VAL A 60 -5.27 9.33 9.89
C VAL A 60 -6.57 8.96 9.17
N GLU A 61 -6.50 8.06 8.19
CA GLU A 61 -7.70 7.58 7.48
C GLU A 61 -8.66 6.84 8.41
N SER A 62 -8.14 5.96 9.28
CA SER A 62 -8.96 5.26 10.28
C SER A 62 -9.52 6.21 11.34
N PHE A 63 -8.69 7.11 11.88
CA PHE A 63 -9.14 8.09 12.87
C PHE A 63 -10.22 9.03 12.31
N GLY A 64 -10.09 9.45 11.04
CA GLY A 64 -11.11 10.23 10.35
C GLY A 64 -12.40 9.46 10.14
N ALA A 65 -12.31 8.17 9.79
CA ALA A 65 -13.47 7.29 9.66
C ALA A 65 -14.23 7.11 10.98
N ASP A 66 -13.51 7.06 12.10
CA ASP A 66 -14.05 6.85 13.45
C ASP A 66 -14.87 8.03 13.99
N GLN A 67 -14.75 9.21 13.37
CA GLN A 67 -15.53 10.39 13.74
C GLN A 67 -17.02 10.25 13.36
N PHE A 68 -17.34 9.37 12.41
CA PHE A 68 -18.70 9.13 11.93
C PHE A 68 -19.25 7.85 12.52
N ASP A 69 -20.54 7.84 12.84
CA ASP A 69 -21.23 6.65 13.29
C ASP A 69 -21.83 5.86 12.12
N ASP A 70 -21.42 4.60 11.99
CA ASP A 70 -21.82 3.75 10.87
C ASP A 70 -23.30 3.32 10.96
N ASP A 71 -23.86 3.25 12.17
CA ASP A 71 -25.26 2.88 12.41
C ASP A 71 -26.25 4.00 12.03
N HIS A 72 -25.77 5.24 11.91
CA HIS A 72 -26.58 6.40 11.51
C HIS A 72 -26.52 6.64 10.00
N PRO A 73 -27.65 6.52 9.25
CA PRO A 73 -27.63 6.60 7.79
C PRO A 73 -27.19 7.95 7.25
N LYS A 74 -27.52 9.05 7.93
CA LYS A 74 -27.08 10.42 7.56
C LYS A 74 -25.57 10.61 7.77
N GLU A 75 -25.01 10.08 8.86
CA GLU A 75 -23.57 10.18 9.13
C GLU A 75 -22.76 9.31 8.16
N ARG A 76 -23.27 8.15 7.76
CA ARG A 76 -22.65 7.29 6.74
C ARG A 76 -22.48 7.99 5.39
N ILE A 77 -23.48 8.77 4.94
CA ILE A 77 -23.36 9.56 3.71
C ILE A 77 -22.29 10.65 3.87
N LYS A 78 -22.26 11.33 5.04
CA LYS A 78 -21.22 12.33 5.34
C LYS A 78 -19.82 11.72 5.37
N LYS A 79 -19.66 10.50 5.90
CA LYS A 79 -18.40 9.73 5.88
C LYS A 79 -17.90 9.50 4.45
N MET A 80 -18.79 9.13 3.52
CA MET A 80 -18.41 8.99 2.11
C MET A 80 -17.96 10.33 1.50
N SER A 81 -18.68 11.42 1.78
CA SER A 81 -18.29 12.76 1.34
C SER A 81 -16.93 13.20 1.92
N PHE A 82 -16.67 12.90 3.19
CA PHE A 82 -15.37 13.13 3.84
C PHE A 82 -14.23 12.43 3.08
N PHE A 83 -14.40 11.16 2.70
CA PHE A 83 -13.38 10.45 1.93
C PHE A 83 -13.20 11.00 0.51
N ASN A 84 -14.26 11.52 -0.12
CA ASN A 84 -14.12 12.21 -1.40
C ASN A 84 -13.27 13.49 -1.27
N TRP A 85 -13.53 14.29 -0.22
CA TRP A 85 -12.72 15.48 0.07
C TRP A 85 -11.29 15.14 0.46
N LEU A 86 -11.08 14.06 1.21
CA LEU A 86 -9.75 13.56 1.53
C LEU A 86 -8.97 13.20 0.26
N ASN A 87 -9.58 12.45 -0.66
CA ASN A 87 -8.96 12.09 -1.94
C ASN A 87 -8.64 13.31 -2.79
N PHE A 88 -9.57 14.28 -2.88
CA PHE A 88 -9.33 15.54 -3.57
C PHE A 88 -8.15 16.30 -2.95
N GLY A 89 -8.11 16.41 -1.62
CA GLY A 89 -7.02 17.07 -0.90
C GLY A 89 -5.67 16.40 -1.13
N VAL A 90 -5.62 15.07 -1.12
CA VAL A 90 -4.39 14.30 -1.43
C VAL A 90 -3.95 14.54 -2.87
N ALA A 91 -4.86 14.48 -3.85
CA ALA A 91 -4.53 14.73 -5.25
C ALA A 91 -4.01 16.16 -5.47
N PHE A 92 -4.66 17.15 -4.86
CA PHE A 92 -4.24 18.54 -4.90
C PHE A 92 -2.87 18.75 -4.22
N GLY A 93 -2.64 18.10 -3.07
CA GLY A 93 -1.36 18.14 -2.36
C GLY A 93 -0.21 17.53 -3.16
N ILE A 94 -0.43 16.39 -3.83
CA ILE A 94 0.55 15.78 -4.74
C ILE A 94 0.87 16.72 -5.90
N LEU A 95 -0.14 17.36 -6.49
CA LEU A 95 0.05 18.32 -7.58
C LEU A 95 0.93 19.51 -7.12
N LEU A 96 0.65 20.10 -5.96
CA LEU A 96 1.47 21.17 -5.39
C LEU A 96 2.89 20.70 -5.05
N GLY A 97 3.03 19.48 -4.54
CA GLY A 97 4.32 18.86 -4.22
C GLY A 97 5.20 18.68 -5.46
N LEU A 98 4.64 18.17 -6.56
CA LEU A 98 5.37 17.92 -7.81
C LEU A 98 5.61 19.17 -8.65
N THR A 99 4.91 20.28 -8.38
CA THR A 99 5.04 21.53 -9.15
C THR A 99 5.68 22.62 -8.32
N VAL A 100 4.96 23.16 -7.34
CA VAL A 100 5.39 24.33 -6.54
C VAL A 100 6.60 24.00 -5.69
N ILE A 101 6.60 22.88 -4.97
CA ILE A 101 7.73 22.54 -4.08
C ILE A 101 8.98 22.22 -4.90
N VAL A 102 8.85 21.44 -5.98
CA VAL A 102 9.97 21.17 -6.91
C VAL A 102 10.50 22.47 -7.53
N TYR A 103 9.62 23.38 -7.96
CA TYR A 103 10.02 24.69 -8.46
C TYR A 103 10.83 25.48 -7.43
N VAL A 104 10.41 25.50 -6.16
CA VAL A 104 11.15 26.15 -5.07
C VAL A 104 12.50 25.48 -4.82
N GLN A 105 12.58 24.15 -4.91
CA GLN A 105 13.84 23.40 -4.77
C GLN A 105 14.84 23.77 -5.88
N ASP A 106 14.37 23.84 -7.12
CA ASP A 106 15.23 24.06 -8.30
C ASP A 106 15.61 25.53 -8.51
N HIS A 107 14.68 26.48 -8.28
CA HIS A 107 14.90 27.90 -8.58
C HIS A 107 15.25 28.78 -7.38
N VAL A 108 14.91 28.38 -6.15
CA VAL A 108 15.15 29.20 -4.95
C VAL A 108 16.22 28.56 -4.08
N SER A 109 15.87 27.48 -3.39
CA SER A 109 16.81 26.59 -2.71
C SER A 109 16.06 25.44 -2.05
N TRP A 110 16.77 24.33 -1.90
CA TRP A 110 16.37 23.19 -1.08
C TRP A 110 16.02 23.55 0.37
N ALA A 111 16.72 24.52 0.97
CA ALA A 111 16.47 24.94 2.35
C ALA A 111 15.13 25.68 2.51
N VAL A 112 14.76 26.54 1.55
CA VAL A 112 13.46 27.23 1.58
C VAL A 112 12.31 26.23 1.43
N ALA A 113 12.46 25.25 0.53
CA ALA A 113 11.46 24.18 0.39
C ALA A 113 11.25 23.40 1.69
N ASP A 114 12.32 23.04 2.39
CA ASP A 114 12.22 22.32 3.67
C ASP A 114 11.56 23.17 4.76
N ILE A 115 11.85 24.48 4.82
CA ILE A 115 11.19 25.39 5.77
C ILE A 115 9.69 25.44 5.52
N VAL A 116 9.26 25.56 4.25
CA VAL A 116 7.85 25.56 3.86
C VAL A 116 7.18 24.26 4.29
N LEU A 117 7.78 23.11 3.98
CA LEU A 117 7.25 21.79 4.38
C LEU A 117 7.17 21.64 5.91
N THR A 118 8.19 22.10 6.62
CA THR A 118 8.24 22.07 8.09
C THR A 118 7.15 22.95 8.70
N ALA A 119 6.94 24.16 8.16
CA ALA A 119 5.92 25.09 8.63
C ALA A 119 4.50 24.54 8.39
N VAL A 120 4.23 23.97 7.21
CA VAL A 120 2.95 23.32 6.89
C VAL A 120 2.68 22.15 7.83
N MET A 121 3.68 21.30 8.07
CA MET A 121 3.57 20.17 9.00
C MET A 121 3.34 20.63 10.44
N ALA A 122 4.08 21.63 10.92
CA ALA A 122 3.89 22.21 12.24
C ALA A 122 2.47 22.81 12.39
N GLY A 123 1.97 23.51 11.37
CA GLY A 123 0.60 24.00 11.32
C GLY A 123 -0.43 22.87 11.44
N SER A 124 -0.20 21.74 10.76
CA SER A 124 -1.07 20.56 10.86
C SER A 124 -1.10 19.96 12.28
N VAL A 125 0.04 19.95 12.99
CA VAL A 125 0.12 19.52 14.40
C VAL A 125 -0.71 20.43 15.27
N VAL A 126 -0.63 21.75 15.07
CA VAL A 126 -1.40 22.73 15.84
C VAL A 126 -2.91 22.54 15.62
N VAL A 127 -3.34 22.40 14.36
CA VAL A 127 -4.75 22.13 14.01
C VAL A 127 -5.24 20.82 14.63
N PHE A 128 -4.46 19.75 14.54
CA PHE A 128 -4.79 18.45 15.12
C PHE A 128 -4.89 18.53 16.66
N CYS A 129 -3.97 19.25 17.31
CA CYS A 129 -4.01 19.46 18.76
C CYS A 129 -5.21 20.33 19.19
N ALA A 130 -5.52 21.38 18.45
CA ALA A 130 -6.68 22.23 18.70
C ALA A 130 -8.02 21.49 18.50
N GLY A 131 -8.05 20.49 17.61
CA GLY A 131 -9.22 19.64 17.36
C GLY A 131 -9.52 18.60 18.45
N ARG A 132 -8.55 18.30 19.35
CA ARG A 132 -8.68 17.29 20.40
C ARG A 132 -10.02 17.27 21.18
N PRO A 133 -10.55 18.41 21.68
CA PRO A 133 -11.81 18.40 22.44
C PRO A 133 -13.04 18.03 21.59
N PHE A 134 -12.93 18.10 20.26
CA PHE A 134 -14.03 17.81 19.33
C PHE A 134 -14.01 16.37 18.80
N TYR A 135 -12.93 15.63 19.03
CA TYR A 135 -12.77 14.29 18.49
C TYR A 135 -13.55 13.24 19.29
N ARG A 136 -14.19 12.32 18.57
CA ARG A 136 -14.77 11.09 19.13
C ARG A 136 -13.69 10.02 19.17
N TYR A 137 -13.47 9.43 20.34
CA TYR A 137 -12.50 8.35 20.54
C TYR A 137 -13.23 7.01 20.67
N ARG A 138 -12.93 6.06 19.78
CA ARG A 138 -13.40 4.67 19.89
C ARG A 138 -12.54 3.92 20.90
N LYS A 139 -13.13 2.98 21.65
CA LYS A 139 -12.39 2.13 22.59
C LYS A 139 -11.44 1.20 21.82
N PRO A 140 -10.20 0.97 22.28
CA PRO A 140 -9.27 0.08 21.59
C PRO A 140 -9.82 -1.36 21.55
N MET A 141 -9.93 -1.94 20.35
CA MET A 141 -10.46 -3.30 20.13
C MET A 141 -9.39 -4.41 20.28
N GLY A 142 -8.20 -4.08 20.82
CA GLY A 142 -7.07 -5.00 20.89
C GLY A 142 -6.35 -5.18 19.54
N SER A 143 -5.32 -6.04 19.52
CA SER A 143 -4.55 -6.30 18.29
C SER A 143 -5.10 -7.50 17.51
N PRO A 144 -5.35 -7.38 16.20
CA PRO A 144 -5.74 -8.52 15.36
C PRO A 144 -4.61 -9.55 15.20
N LEU A 145 -3.37 -9.21 15.56
CA LEU A 145 -2.22 -10.13 15.52
C LEU A 145 -2.24 -11.13 16.68
N THR A 146 -2.74 -10.74 17.85
CA THR A 146 -2.79 -11.60 19.04
C THR A 146 -3.53 -12.92 18.80
N PRO A 147 -4.76 -12.93 18.22
CA PRO A 147 -5.43 -14.18 17.89
C PRO A 147 -4.69 -14.99 16.81
N MET A 148 -4.04 -14.35 15.82
CA MET A 148 -3.21 -15.08 14.83
C MET A 148 -2.03 -15.78 15.48
N LEU A 149 -1.31 -15.09 16.38
CA LEU A 149 -0.21 -15.65 17.14
C LEU A 149 -0.68 -16.80 18.03
N HIS A 150 -1.83 -16.67 18.70
CA HIS A 150 -2.42 -17.77 19.47
C HIS A 150 -2.74 -18.98 18.59
N VAL A 151 -3.34 -18.78 17.41
CA VAL A 151 -3.63 -19.88 16.47
C VAL A 151 -2.34 -20.53 15.96
N LEU A 152 -1.32 -19.73 15.60
CA LEU A 152 -0.04 -20.25 15.14
C LEU A 152 0.69 -21.04 16.24
N VAL A 153 0.75 -20.51 17.45
CA VAL A 153 1.35 -21.16 18.61
C VAL A 153 0.58 -22.45 18.95
N ALA A 154 -0.76 -22.41 18.93
CA ALA A 154 -1.60 -23.58 19.17
C ALA A 154 -1.39 -24.65 18.08
N ALA A 155 -1.32 -24.26 16.80
CA ALA A 155 -1.05 -25.18 15.69
C ALA A 155 0.34 -25.84 15.80
N ILE A 156 1.37 -25.06 16.18
CA ILE A 156 2.73 -25.57 16.40
C ILE A 156 2.77 -26.52 17.60
N ARG A 157 2.14 -26.16 18.72
CA ARG A 157 2.08 -27.03 19.93
C ARG A 157 1.31 -28.32 19.65
N LYS A 158 0.20 -28.25 18.90
CA LYS A 158 -0.66 -29.39 18.55
C LYS A 158 -0.20 -30.14 17.30
N ARG A 159 0.98 -29.82 16.74
CA ARG A 159 1.48 -30.44 15.49
C ARG A 159 1.61 -31.97 15.58
N HIS A 160 1.86 -32.48 16.79
CA HIS A 160 2.05 -33.91 17.07
C HIS A 160 0.74 -34.70 17.14
N LEU A 161 -0.41 -34.03 17.33
CA LEU A 161 -1.70 -34.73 17.44
C LEU A 161 -2.14 -35.30 16.08
N ALA A 162 -2.77 -36.47 16.10
CA ALA A 162 -3.36 -37.07 14.90
C ALA A 162 -4.49 -36.17 14.37
N TYR A 163 -4.60 -36.04 13.04
CA TYR A 163 -5.63 -35.22 12.42
C TYR A 163 -6.99 -35.93 12.56
N PRO A 164 -8.01 -35.32 13.19
CA PRO A 164 -9.29 -35.97 13.39
C PRO A 164 -10.03 -36.20 12.06
N SER A 165 -10.68 -37.36 11.93
CA SER A 165 -11.36 -37.79 10.71
C SER A 165 -12.74 -37.14 10.51
N ASN A 166 -13.29 -36.47 11.54
CA ASN A 166 -14.65 -35.96 11.54
C ASN A 166 -14.69 -34.41 11.65
N PRO A 167 -15.32 -33.67 10.72
CA PRO A 167 -15.40 -32.20 10.74
C PRO A 167 -16.13 -31.59 11.96
N ALA A 168 -16.88 -32.41 12.71
CA ALA A 168 -17.65 -31.99 13.89
C ALA A 168 -16.80 -31.84 15.17
N GLU A 169 -15.53 -32.24 15.16
CA GLU A 169 -14.62 -32.15 16.33
C GLU A 169 -13.86 -30.82 16.40
N PHE A 170 -14.07 -29.91 15.44
CA PHE A 170 -13.48 -28.58 15.45
C PHE A 170 -14.36 -27.62 16.26
N TYR A 171 -13.74 -26.80 17.12
CA TYR A 171 -14.47 -25.75 17.85
C TYR A 171 -15.02 -24.69 16.89
N GLU A 172 -16.33 -24.73 16.64
CA GLU A 172 -17.08 -23.65 16.01
C GLU A 172 -17.77 -22.82 17.08
N VAL A 173 -17.47 -21.52 17.14
CA VAL A 173 -18.16 -20.60 18.05
C VAL A 173 -19.66 -20.63 17.71
N PRO A 174 -20.55 -20.88 18.69
CA PRO A 174 -21.99 -20.86 18.44
C PRO A 174 -22.40 -19.54 17.80
N LYS A 175 -23.28 -19.61 16.78
CA LYS A 175 -23.81 -18.48 15.97
C LYS A 175 -24.30 -17.26 16.78
N SER A 176 -24.48 -17.41 18.10
CA SER A 176 -25.03 -16.42 19.02
C SER A 176 -24.05 -15.33 19.50
N LYS A 177 -22.71 -15.53 19.43
CA LYS A 177 -21.75 -14.59 20.07
C LYS A 177 -20.92 -13.71 19.14
N ASN A 178 -20.95 -13.92 17.82
CA ASN A 178 -20.27 -13.03 16.86
C ASN A 178 -21.01 -13.04 15.52
N ASN A 179 -21.37 -11.87 14.99
CA ASN A 179 -21.78 -11.66 13.60
C ASN A 179 -20.59 -11.84 12.61
N GLY A 180 -19.69 -12.78 12.90
CA GLY A 180 -18.52 -13.09 12.10
C GLY A 180 -18.86 -14.13 11.04
N ARG A 181 -18.48 -13.85 9.79
CA ARG A 181 -18.63 -14.76 8.63
C ARG A 181 -17.98 -16.13 8.93
N LEU A 182 -18.73 -17.22 8.76
CA LEU A 182 -18.18 -18.58 8.79
C LEU A 182 -17.14 -18.75 7.67
N LEU A 183 -15.97 -19.29 8.01
CA LEU A 183 -14.93 -19.66 7.05
C LEU A 183 -15.17 -21.10 6.60
N CYS A 184 -15.39 -21.35 5.31
CA CYS A 184 -15.45 -22.71 4.80
C CYS A 184 -14.10 -23.40 4.98
N HIS A 185 -14.12 -24.63 5.48
CA HIS A 185 -12.94 -25.48 5.64
C HIS A 185 -12.19 -25.58 4.30
N THR A 186 -10.91 -25.21 4.30
CA THR A 186 -10.08 -25.26 3.10
C THR A 186 -9.04 -26.36 3.27
N HIS A 187 -9.13 -27.43 2.46
CA HIS A 187 -8.21 -28.58 2.52
C HIS A 187 -6.72 -28.25 2.29
N LYS A 188 -6.38 -27.01 1.93
CA LYS A 188 -5.00 -26.54 1.70
C LYS A 188 -4.24 -26.14 2.99
N LEU A 189 -4.92 -25.92 4.11
CA LEU A 189 -4.32 -25.43 5.37
C LEU A 189 -4.53 -26.38 6.57
N LYS A 190 -4.51 -27.70 6.34
CA LYS A 190 -4.74 -28.76 7.37
C LYS A 190 -3.90 -28.63 8.65
N PHE A 191 -2.73 -27.99 8.57
CA PHE A 191 -1.89 -27.76 9.75
C PHE A 191 -2.50 -26.75 10.74
N LEU A 192 -3.16 -25.70 10.24
CA LEU A 192 -3.80 -24.68 11.08
C LEU A 192 -5.08 -25.22 11.73
N ASP A 193 -5.74 -26.17 11.07
CA ASP A 193 -6.93 -26.86 11.60
C ASP A 193 -6.62 -27.60 12.91
N LYS A 194 -5.36 -28.02 13.14
CA LYS A 194 -4.93 -28.62 14.42
C LYS A 194 -5.04 -27.67 15.62
N ALA A 195 -5.08 -26.35 15.39
CA ALA A 195 -5.32 -25.38 16.46
C ALA A 195 -6.74 -25.51 17.06
N ALA A 196 -7.70 -26.06 16.29
CA ALA A 196 -9.11 -26.17 16.66
C ALA A 196 -9.50 -27.54 17.27
N ILE A 197 -8.54 -28.41 17.58
CA ILE A 197 -8.76 -29.72 18.24
C ILE A 197 -9.09 -29.52 19.73
N LEU A 198 -10.20 -30.09 20.19
CA LEU A 198 -10.68 -30.03 21.57
C LEU A 198 -9.76 -30.80 22.54
N GLU A 199 -9.61 -30.27 23.76
CA GLU A 199 -9.16 -31.02 24.94
C GLU A 199 -10.36 -31.13 25.89
N ASP A 200 -10.58 -32.30 26.45
CA ASP A 200 -11.81 -32.64 27.17
C ASP A 200 -11.74 -32.42 28.69
N LYS A 201 -12.92 -32.10 29.24
CA LYS A 201 -13.35 -31.87 30.65
C LYS A 201 -13.18 -30.42 31.18
N GLN A 202 -14.20 -29.78 31.77
CA GLN A 202 -15.24 -30.31 32.66
C GLN A 202 -16.53 -29.46 32.68
N SER A 203 -17.66 -30.13 32.87
CA SER A 203 -19.04 -29.61 32.93
C SER A 203 -19.31 -28.70 34.14
N SER A 204 -20.17 -27.68 33.98
CA SER A 204 -21.24 -27.28 34.93
C SER A 204 -22.12 -26.14 34.40
N SER A 205 -23.33 -26.50 33.96
CA SER A 205 -24.66 -25.90 34.21
C SER A 205 -24.79 -24.44 34.73
N ASN A 206 -25.47 -23.55 33.99
CA ASN A 206 -26.93 -23.29 34.07
C ASN A 206 -27.34 -21.90 33.49
N GLU A 207 -28.40 -21.95 32.66
CA GLU A 207 -29.49 -21.00 32.38
C GLU A 207 -29.23 -19.48 32.19
N LYS A 208 -29.61 -18.94 31.02
CA LYS A 208 -30.97 -18.38 30.81
C LYS A 208 -31.25 -18.03 29.34
N GLN A 209 -32.50 -18.28 28.98
CA GLN A 209 -33.25 -18.03 27.75
C GLN A 209 -33.30 -16.55 27.33
N GLN A 210 -33.18 -16.23 26.03
CA GLN A 210 -34.13 -15.31 25.35
C GLN A 210 -33.94 -15.20 23.81
N SER A 211 -35.05 -15.55 23.12
CA SER A 211 -35.67 -15.09 21.85
C SER A 211 -34.88 -14.66 20.60
N PRO A 212 -35.38 -15.00 19.39
CA PRO A 212 -34.76 -14.65 18.11
C PRO A 212 -35.22 -13.26 17.62
N GLY A 213 -34.31 -12.52 17.00
CA GLY A 213 -34.72 -11.40 16.15
C GLY A 213 -33.62 -10.40 15.80
N ARG A 214 -33.32 -10.38 14.49
CA ARG A 214 -33.06 -9.19 13.64
C ARG A 214 -31.60 -8.95 13.23
N LEU A 215 -31.18 -9.76 12.25
CA LEU A 215 -30.16 -9.38 11.27
C LEU A 215 -30.85 -8.80 10.02
N ALA A 216 -30.25 -7.75 9.49
CA ALA A 216 -30.43 -7.17 8.16
C ALA A 216 -31.72 -6.38 7.87
N THR A 217 -31.56 -5.14 7.39
CA THR A 217 -31.89 -4.77 6.00
C THR A 217 -31.71 -3.26 5.79
N VAL A 218 -30.67 -2.82 5.09
CA VAL A 218 -30.71 -1.63 4.21
C VAL A 218 -29.79 -1.85 3.00
N THR A 219 -30.07 -2.87 2.18
CA THR A 219 -29.63 -2.88 0.77
C THR A 219 -30.52 -3.77 -0.11
N LYS A 220 -31.84 -3.59 -0.04
CA LYS A 220 -32.79 -4.43 -0.81
C LYS A 220 -33.78 -3.70 -1.71
N VAL A 221 -33.44 -2.49 -2.19
CA VAL A 221 -34.36 -1.77 -3.09
C VAL A 221 -33.71 -1.23 -4.38
N LEU A 222 -32.38 -1.26 -4.55
CA LEU A 222 -31.75 -0.67 -5.74
C LEU A 222 -31.00 -1.64 -6.68
N LEU A 223 -31.23 -2.94 -6.55
CA LEU A 223 -30.57 -3.97 -7.36
C LEU A 223 -31.41 -4.63 -8.47
N PRO A 224 -32.76 -4.69 -8.43
CA PRO A 224 -33.47 -5.45 -9.46
C PRO A 224 -33.54 -4.71 -10.82
N ILE A 225 -33.35 -3.38 -10.86
CA ILE A 225 -33.40 -2.60 -12.12
C ILE A 225 -32.02 -2.50 -12.78
N LEU A 226 -30.91 -2.47 -12.01
CA LEU A 226 -29.55 -2.44 -12.55
C LEU A 226 -29.02 -3.81 -13.00
N ARG A 227 -29.62 -4.93 -12.54
CA ARG A 227 -29.21 -6.29 -12.92
C ARG A 227 -29.55 -6.67 -14.37
N LYS A 228 -30.46 -5.94 -15.02
CA LYS A 228 -31.01 -6.36 -16.32
C LYS A 228 -30.26 -5.82 -17.55
N ALA A 229 -29.22 -4.98 -17.38
CA ALA A 229 -28.50 -4.37 -18.50
C ALA A 229 -27.04 -4.83 -18.70
N THR A 230 -26.34 -5.41 -17.70
CA THR A 230 -24.89 -5.69 -17.84
C THR A 230 -24.32 -6.94 -17.14
N GLY A 231 -25.09 -7.72 -16.37
CA GLY A 231 -24.66 -9.05 -15.90
C GLY A 231 -23.41 -9.13 -15.01
N ASN A 232 -22.83 -8.00 -14.57
CA ASN A 232 -21.69 -7.96 -13.64
C ASN A 232 -21.81 -6.70 -12.75
N GLU A 233 -22.00 -6.86 -11.44
CA GLU A 233 -22.23 -5.71 -10.52
C GLU A 233 -21.00 -4.79 -10.37
N ARG A 234 -19.81 -5.20 -10.86
CA ARG A 234 -18.54 -4.44 -10.75
C ARG A 234 -17.87 -4.08 -12.10
N GLY A 235 -18.48 -4.43 -13.25
CA GLY A 235 -17.94 -4.15 -14.59
C GLY A 235 -16.69 -4.98 -14.95
N ILE A 236 -15.52 -4.60 -14.39
CA ILE A 236 -14.22 -5.27 -14.55
C ILE A 236 -13.85 -5.93 -13.23
N THR A 237 -13.46 -7.22 -13.25
CA THR A 237 -13.07 -7.95 -12.02
C THR A 237 -11.79 -7.40 -11.39
N ILE A 238 -11.62 -7.55 -10.07
CA ILE A 238 -10.44 -7.04 -9.35
C ILE A 238 -9.14 -7.60 -9.95
N LEU A 239 -9.09 -8.91 -10.23
CA LEU A 239 -7.93 -9.54 -10.85
C LEU A 239 -7.67 -9.03 -12.27
N GLN A 240 -8.71 -8.69 -13.04
CA GLN A 240 -8.52 -8.08 -14.36
C GLN A 240 -7.94 -6.66 -14.26
N ARG A 241 -8.39 -5.85 -13.29
CA ARG A 241 -7.82 -4.50 -13.05
C ARG A 241 -6.33 -4.57 -12.74
N ILE A 242 -5.93 -5.47 -11.84
CA ILE A 242 -4.51 -5.71 -11.52
C ILE A 242 -3.74 -6.14 -12.77
N GLY A 243 -4.29 -7.06 -13.58
CA GLY A 243 -3.66 -7.52 -14.83
C GLY A 243 -3.48 -6.42 -15.87
N ILE A 244 -4.48 -5.54 -16.04
CA ILE A 244 -4.39 -4.37 -16.93
C ILE A 244 -3.25 -3.46 -16.46
N GLY A 245 -3.17 -3.18 -15.16
CA GLY A 245 -2.08 -2.34 -14.63
C GLY A 245 -0.70 -2.95 -14.86
N MET A 246 -0.53 -4.26 -14.61
CA MET A 246 0.72 -4.97 -14.90
C MET A 246 1.10 -4.95 -16.39
N PHE A 247 0.12 -5.03 -17.29
CA PHE A 247 0.35 -4.89 -18.73
C PHE A 247 0.89 -3.50 -19.09
N PHE A 248 0.30 -2.44 -18.53
CA PHE A 248 0.81 -1.08 -18.72
C PHE A 248 2.20 -0.87 -18.08
N SER A 249 2.53 -1.55 -16.99
CA SER A 249 3.90 -1.55 -16.43
C SER A 249 4.93 -2.13 -17.40
N VAL A 250 4.59 -3.22 -18.10
CA VAL A 250 5.46 -3.78 -19.17
C VAL A 250 5.63 -2.78 -20.30
N LEU A 251 4.53 -2.22 -20.80
CA LEU A 251 4.56 -1.25 -21.89
C LEU A 251 5.38 0.00 -21.52
N THR A 252 5.26 0.47 -20.28
CA THR A 252 6.05 1.59 -19.75
C THR A 252 7.54 1.31 -19.85
N MET A 253 8.01 0.14 -19.39
CA MET A 253 9.43 -0.20 -19.44
C MET A 253 9.95 -0.37 -20.87
N LEU A 254 9.13 -0.92 -21.77
CA LEU A 254 9.46 -1.00 -23.20
C LEU A 254 9.63 0.39 -23.83
N VAL A 255 8.67 1.29 -23.59
CA VAL A 255 8.73 2.66 -24.10
C VAL A 255 9.93 3.40 -23.51
N ALA A 256 10.17 3.30 -22.20
CA ALA A 256 11.33 3.91 -21.54
C ALA A 256 12.65 3.42 -22.14
N ALA A 257 12.79 2.11 -22.39
CA ALA A 257 13.97 1.54 -23.03
C ALA A 257 14.19 2.08 -24.46
N LEU A 258 13.12 2.23 -25.25
CA LEU A 258 13.19 2.77 -26.61
C LEU A 258 13.52 4.27 -26.63
N VAL A 259 12.91 5.06 -25.74
CA VAL A 259 13.17 6.49 -25.60
C VAL A 259 14.62 6.72 -25.19
N GLU A 260 15.12 5.97 -24.21
CA GLU A 260 16.50 6.09 -23.74
C GLU A 260 17.51 5.66 -24.81
N ARG A 261 17.23 4.56 -25.53
CA ARG A 261 18.06 4.14 -26.66
C ARG A 261 18.12 5.21 -27.76
N LYS A 262 17.00 5.91 -28.02
CA LYS A 262 16.97 7.02 -28.96
C LYS A 262 17.78 8.21 -28.46
N ARG A 263 17.70 8.57 -27.18
CA ARG A 263 18.52 9.61 -26.54
C ARG A 263 20.01 9.33 -26.73
N LEU A 264 20.45 8.13 -26.33
CA LEU A 264 21.84 7.70 -26.42
C LEU A 264 22.35 7.67 -27.87
N SER A 265 21.49 7.29 -28.84
CA SER A 265 21.86 7.32 -30.25
C SER A 265 22.11 8.74 -30.78
N LEU A 266 21.43 9.76 -30.24
CA LEU A 266 21.65 11.16 -30.62
C LEU A 266 22.92 11.72 -30.01
N VAL A 267 23.19 11.37 -28.74
CA VAL A 267 24.44 11.72 -28.04
C VAL A 267 25.65 11.13 -28.78
N ALA A 268 25.57 9.87 -29.21
CA ALA A 268 26.64 9.20 -29.94
C ALA A 268 26.91 9.82 -31.33
N LYS A 269 25.89 10.42 -31.98
CA LYS A 269 26.03 11.05 -33.30
C LYS A 269 26.60 12.47 -33.22
N ASN A 270 26.36 13.18 -32.13
CA ASN A 270 26.80 14.57 -31.95
C ASN A 270 27.62 14.73 -30.65
N PRO A 271 28.83 14.12 -30.57
CA PRO A 271 29.63 14.12 -29.35
C PRO A 271 30.22 15.50 -28.98
N LEU A 272 30.24 16.46 -29.92
CA LEU A 272 30.77 17.82 -29.71
C LEU A 272 29.73 18.80 -29.15
N GLN A 273 28.46 18.39 -29.09
CA GLN A 273 27.37 19.21 -28.59
C GLN A 273 26.88 18.57 -27.29
N ASP A 274 27.47 18.97 -26.16
CA ASP A 274 27.11 18.47 -24.81
C ASP A 274 25.60 18.58 -24.52
N SER A 275 24.89 19.43 -25.26
CA SER A 275 23.46 19.67 -25.18
C SER A 275 22.73 19.32 -26.48
N THR A 276 22.59 18.03 -26.82
CA THR A 276 21.55 17.62 -27.78
C THR A 276 20.20 17.61 -27.07
N THR A 277 19.40 18.66 -27.30
CA THR A 277 18.13 18.90 -26.60
C THR A 277 17.03 18.01 -27.17
N MET A 278 16.96 16.74 -26.75
CA MET A 278 15.69 16.03 -26.85
C MET A 278 14.68 16.74 -25.96
N SER A 279 13.50 17.02 -26.52
CA SER A 279 12.42 17.60 -25.74
C SER A 279 12.00 16.67 -24.61
N VAL A 280 11.75 17.24 -23.43
CA VAL A 280 11.23 16.53 -22.25
C VAL A 280 9.92 15.81 -22.55
N PHE A 281 9.15 16.27 -23.54
CA PHE A 281 7.90 15.61 -23.97
C PHE A 281 8.08 14.16 -24.44
N TRP A 282 9.29 13.73 -24.79
CA TRP A 282 9.57 12.31 -25.08
C TRP A 282 9.40 11.38 -23.86
N LEU A 283 9.43 11.92 -22.64
CA LEU A 283 9.12 11.16 -21.42
C LEU A 283 7.60 11.06 -21.17
N ALA A 284 6.77 11.91 -21.80
CA ALA A 284 5.34 11.94 -21.53
C ALA A 284 4.62 10.59 -21.78
N PRO A 285 4.93 9.82 -22.85
CA PRO A 285 4.29 8.52 -23.08
C PRO A 285 4.51 7.53 -21.93
N GLN A 286 5.73 7.46 -21.38
CA GLN A 286 6.04 6.53 -20.29
C GLN A 286 5.37 6.96 -18.98
N PHE A 287 5.31 8.27 -18.69
CA PHE A 287 4.62 8.79 -17.50
C PHE A 287 3.09 8.64 -17.58
N LEU A 288 2.51 8.76 -18.77
CA LEU A 288 1.07 8.52 -18.95
C LEU A 288 0.74 7.03 -18.75
N MET A 289 1.54 6.14 -19.33
CA MET A 289 1.33 4.69 -19.21
C MET A 289 1.49 4.18 -17.79
N ILE A 290 2.52 4.63 -17.05
CA ILE A 290 2.68 4.26 -15.63
C ILE A 290 1.51 4.80 -14.80
N GLY A 291 1.06 6.04 -15.03
CA GLY A 291 -0.07 6.62 -14.29
C GLY A 291 -1.38 5.85 -14.52
N ILE A 292 -1.69 5.47 -15.77
CA ILE A 292 -2.83 4.61 -16.07
C ILE A 292 -2.66 3.24 -15.40
N GLY A 293 -1.47 2.64 -15.53
CA GLY A 293 -1.16 1.33 -14.99
C GLY A 293 -1.32 1.26 -13.47
N GLU A 294 -0.75 2.23 -12.75
CA GLU A 294 -0.88 2.35 -11.30
C GLU A 294 -2.33 2.62 -10.87
N GLY A 295 -3.07 3.45 -11.60
CA GLY A 295 -4.49 3.70 -11.32
C GLY A 295 -5.33 2.42 -11.30
N PHE A 296 -5.04 1.46 -12.17
CA PHE A 296 -5.72 0.16 -12.17
C PHE A 296 -5.11 -0.85 -11.18
N ALA A 297 -3.79 -0.98 -11.15
CA ALA A 297 -3.11 -1.99 -10.33
C ALA A 297 -3.19 -1.66 -8.83
N LEU A 298 -2.92 -0.42 -8.44
CA LEU A 298 -2.86 -0.03 -7.03
C LEU A 298 -4.24 -0.12 -6.39
N VAL A 299 -5.27 0.41 -7.06
CA VAL A 299 -6.66 0.34 -6.61
C VAL A 299 -7.13 -1.11 -6.55
N GLY A 300 -6.85 -1.90 -7.60
CA GLY A 300 -7.19 -3.32 -7.63
C GLY A 300 -6.51 -4.12 -6.51
N LEU A 301 -5.24 -3.85 -6.23
CA LEU A 301 -4.47 -4.54 -5.18
C LEU A 301 -4.97 -4.16 -3.79
N GLN A 302 -5.24 -2.88 -3.55
CA GLN A 302 -5.82 -2.40 -2.29
C GLN A 302 -7.21 -3.01 -2.04
N GLU A 303 -8.10 -3.01 -3.04
CA GLU A 303 -9.42 -3.63 -2.96
C GLU A 303 -9.33 -5.14 -2.72
N PHE A 304 -8.39 -5.83 -3.40
CA PHE A 304 -8.15 -7.26 -3.22
C PHE A 304 -7.75 -7.59 -1.78
N PHE A 305 -6.73 -6.91 -1.23
CA PHE A 305 -6.26 -7.16 0.13
C PHE A 305 -7.30 -6.80 1.19
N TYR A 306 -8.18 -5.84 0.92
CA TYR A 306 -9.26 -5.45 1.82
C TYR A 306 -10.45 -6.44 1.77
N ASP A 307 -10.88 -6.85 0.58
CA ASP A 307 -12.06 -7.71 0.41
C ASP A 307 -11.79 -9.19 0.75
N GLN A 308 -10.56 -9.68 0.54
CA GLN A 308 -10.23 -11.09 0.75
C GLN A 308 -9.96 -11.45 2.22
N VAL A 309 -9.60 -10.48 3.07
CA VAL A 309 -9.36 -10.72 4.49
C VAL A 309 -10.66 -10.73 5.30
N PRO A 310 -10.75 -11.49 6.42
CA PRO A 310 -11.90 -11.43 7.32
C PRO A 310 -12.16 -10.01 7.85
N GLU A 311 -13.41 -9.69 8.18
CA GLU A 311 -13.80 -8.33 8.59
C GLU A 311 -13.06 -7.84 9.84
N SER A 312 -12.79 -8.75 10.79
CA SER A 312 -12.00 -8.50 12.00
C SER A 312 -10.51 -8.25 11.73
N MET A 313 -10.05 -8.39 10.48
CA MET A 313 -8.64 -8.36 10.09
C MET A 313 -8.37 -7.41 8.90
N ARG A 314 -9.31 -6.53 8.57
CA ARG A 314 -9.16 -5.59 7.44
C ARG A 314 -7.94 -4.68 7.57
N SER A 315 -7.60 -4.26 8.79
CA SER A 315 -6.37 -3.49 9.06
C SER A 315 -5.10 -4.28 8.70
N LEU A 316 -5.10 -5.60 8.91
CA LEU A 316 -4.00 -6.47 8.51
C LEU A 316 -3.91 -6.60 6.97
N GLY A 317 -5.04 -6.61 6.27
CA GLY A 317 -5.08 -6.56 4.81
C GLY A 317 -4.37 -5.32 4.26
N ILE A 318 -4.67 -4.14 4.82
CA ILE A 318 -4.00 -2.88 4.46
C ILE A 318 -2.50 -2.93 4.82
N ALA A 319 -2.14 -3.49 5.98
CA ALA A 319 -0.74 -3.65 6.38
C ALA A 319 0.05 -4.56 5.41
N PHE A 320 -0.54 -5.67 4.96
CA PHE A 320 0.08 -6.53 3.95
C PHE A 320 0.21 -5.83 2.61
N PHE A 321 -0.80 -5.08 2.17
CA PHE A 321 -0.73 -4.26 0.96
C PHE A 321 0.46 -3.27 1.00
N LEU A 322 0.59 -2.50 2.08
CA LEU A 322 1.71 -1.58 2.26
C LEU A 322 3.06 -2.31 2.34
N SER A 323 3.09 -3.48 2.98
CA SER A 323 4.29 -4.31 3.07
C SER A 323 4.76 -4.80 1.70
N VAL A 324 3.83 -5.20 0.81
CA VAL A 324 4.16 -5.60 -0.56
C VAL A 324 4.83 -4.46 -1.33
N LEU A 325 4.34 -3.23 -1.18
CA LEU A 325 4.98 -2.05 -1.78
C LEU A 325 6.39 -1.82 -1.20
N GLY A 326 6.55 -1.92 0.12
CA GLY A 326 7.85 -1.78 0.79
C GLY A 326 8.87 -2.82 0.34
N VAL A 327 8.47 -4.10 0.29
CA VAL A 327 9.31 -5.20 -0.23
C VAL A 327 9.69 -4.94 -1.69
N GLY A 328 8.77 -4.40 -2.50
CA GLY A 328 9.05 -4.00 -3.87
C GLY A 328 10.21 -2.99 -3.99
N HIS A 329 10.26 -1.97 -3.12
CA HIS A 329 11.38 -1.01 -3.10
C HIS A 329 12.71 -1.67 -2.72
N PHE A 330 12.72 -2.58 -1.74
CA PHE A 330 13.94 -3.32 -1.39
C PHE A 330 14.42 -4.23 -2.52
N ILE A 331 13.50 -4.93 -3.20
CA ILE A 331 13.82 -5.74 -4.38
C ILE A 331 14.40 -4.87 -5.49
N SER A 332 13.84 -3.67 -5.72
CA SER A 332 14.35 -2.72 -6.70
C SER A 332 15.78 -2.28 -6.38
N SER A 333 16.07 -1.91 -5.12
CA SER A 333 17.41 -1.55 -4.67
C SER A 333 18.40 -2.70 -4.81
N LEU A 334 17.98 -3.92 -4.48
CA LEU A 334 18.81 -5.12 -4.62
C LEU A 334 19.09 -5.41 -6.09
N LEU A 335 18.10 -5.27 -6.97
CA LEU A 335 18.25 -5.46 -8.41
C LEU A 335 19.27 -4.48 -8.99
N ILE A 336 19.18 -3.19 -8.62
CA ILE A 336 20.17 -2.18 -9.05
C ILE A 336 21.58 -2.59 -8.61
N THR A 337 21.74 -3.00 -7.34
CA THR A 337 23.03 -3.42 -6.79
C THR A 337 23.60 -4.65 -7.50
N ILE A 338 22.75 -5.64 -7.82
CA ILE A 338 23.16 -6.85 -8.54
C ILE A 338 23.58 -6.50 -9.96
N VAL A 339 22.77 -5.71 -10.68
CA VAL A 339 23.06 -5.31 -12.06
C VAL A 339 24.34 -4.49 -12.11
N ASP A 340 24.53 -3.52 -11.21
CA ASP A 340 25.77 -2.75 -11.11
C ASP A 340 26.98 -3.67 -10.90
N ARG A 341 26.90 -4.59 -9.93
CA ARG A 341 28.00 -5.52 -9.63
C ARG A 341 28.32 -6.47 -10.78
N VAL A 342 27.30 -6.98 -11.49
CA VAL A 342 27.48 -7.88 -12.64
C VAL A 342 28.07 -7.12 -13.83
N THR A 343 27.55 -5.95 -14.14
CA THR A 343 27.98 -5.16 -15.30
C THR A 343 29.38 -4.59 -15.11
N ASN A 344 29.72 -4.15 -13.89
CA ASN A 344 31.07 -3.75 -13.52
C ASN A 344 32.08 -4.89 -13.70
N LYS A 345 31.73 -6.13 -13.28
CA LYS A 345 32.58 -7.31 -13.52
C LYS A 345 32.78 -7.66 -15.00
N MET A 346 31.80 -7.37 -15.85
CA MET A 346 31.87 -7.60 -17.29
C MET A 346 32.58 -6.48 -18.05
N GLY A 347 33.03 -5.42 -17.36
CA GLY A 347 33.90 -4.38 -17.90
C GLY A 347 33.43 -2.96 -17.58
N LYS A 348 32.16 -2.63 -17.88
CA LYS A 348 31.64 -1.27 -17.71
C LYS A 348 30.28 -1.30 -17.01
N SER A 349 30.16 -0.59 -15.88
CA SER A 349 28.87 -0.46 -15.19
C SER A 349 27.85 0.27 -16.06
N TRP A 350 26.59 -0.14 -15.97
CA TRP A 350 25.49 0.58 -16.60
C TRP A 350 25.12 1.87 -15.88
N PHE A 351 25.56 2.05 -14.62
CA PHE A 351 25.26 3.20 -13.76
C PHE A 351 26.53 4.02 -13.51
N GLU A 352 26.92 4.83 -14.49
CA GLU A 352 28.04 5.76 -14.33
C GLU A 352 27.59 7.10 -13.74
N LYS A 353 28.57 7.91 -13.29
CA LYS A 353 28.29 9.25 -12.75
C LYS A 353 27.66 10.17 -13.81
N ASP A 354 28.04 10.00 -15.07
CA ASP A 354 27.46 10.73 -16.20
C ASP A 354 26.34 9.92 -16.87
N LEU A 355 25.20 10.57 -17.07
CA LEU A 355 24.03 9.96 -17.70
C LEU A 355 24.29 9.61 -19.18
N ASN A 356 25.16 10.36 -19.86
CA ASN A 356 25.49 10.17 -21.28
C ASN A 356 26.38 8.94 -21.51
N SER A 357 27.14 8.52 -20.50
CA SER A 357 28.03 7.37 -20.57
C SER A 357 27.42 6.09 -19.98
N SER A 358 26.34 6.25 -19.21
CA SER A 358 25.50 5.21 -18.64
C SER A 358 24.64 4.47 -19.69
N ARG A 359 24.33 3.19 -19.43
CA ARG A 359 23.52 2.33 -20.30
C ARG A 359 22.19 1.96 -19.64
N LEU A 360 21.40 2.98 -19.33
CA LEU A 360 20.07 2.83 -18.71
C LEU A 360 19.08 2.12 -19.63
N ASP A 361 19.27 2.21 -20.96
CA ASP A 361 18.50 1.48 -21.95
C ASP A 361 18.51 -0.04 -21.68
N ASN A 362 19.68 -0.60 -21.36
CA ASN A 362 19.83 -2.01 -21.04
C ASN A 362 19.12 -2.37 -19.72
N PHE A 363 19.20 -1.50 -18.70
CA PHE A 363 18.51 -1.72 -17.44
C PHE A 363 16.99 -1.72 -17.60
N TYR A 364 16.43 -0.81 -18.40
CA TYR A 364 15.01 -0.79 -18.71
C TYR A 364 14.56 -2.02 -19.50
N TRP A 365 15.39 -2.56 -20.40
CA TRP A 365 15.10 -3.85 -21.04
C TRP A 365 15.05 -5.01 -20.05
N VAL A 366 15.97 -5.06 -19.08
CA VAL A 366 15.93 -6.06 -18.00
C VAL A 366 14.63 -5.93 -17.19
N LEU A 367 14.22 -4.70 -16.82
CA LEU A 367 12.97 -4.46 -16.13
C LEU A 367 11.74 -4.85 -16.97
N ALA A 368 11.76 -4.61 -18.28
CA ALA A 368 10.69 -5.02 -19.19
C ALA A 368 10.54 -6.55 -19.23
N ILE A 369 11.64 -7.29 -19.31
CA ILE A 369 11.64 -8.77 -19.29
C ILE A 369 11.12 -9.29 -17.95
N ILE A 370 11.63 -8.77 -16.82
CA ILE A 370 11.17 -9.17 -15.48
C ILE A 370 9.68 -8.88 -15.32
N SER A 371 9.21 -7.71 -15.78
CA SER A 371 7.80 -7.32 -15.70
C SER A 371 6.93 -8.21 -16.59
N ALA A 372 7.39 -8.60 -17.79
CA ALA A 372 6.67 -9.49 -18.69
C ALA A 372 6.56 -10.92 -18.11
N LEU A 373 7.63 -11.43 -17.51
CA LEU A 373 7.62 -12.70 -16.79
C LEU A 373 6.66 -12.65 -15.58
N ASN A 374 6.67 -11.54 -14.83
CA ASN A 374 5.75 -11.33 -13.72
C ASN A 374 4.29 -11.32 -14.19
N LEU A 375 3.98 -10.63 -15.29
CA LEU A 375 2.65 -10.64 -15.89
C LEU A 375 2.24 -12.05 -16.33
N GLY A 376 3.15 -12.80 -16.97
CA GLY A 376 2.90 -14.19 -17.36
C GLY A 376 2.58 -15.10 -16.16
N GLY A 377 3.39 -15.02 -15.11
CA GLY A 377 3.15 -15.74 -13.85
C GLY A 377 1.84 -15.34 -13.18
N TYR A 378 1.55 -14.04 -13.15
CA TYR A 378 0.30 -13.50 -12.63
C TYR A 378 -0.91 -14.05 -13.38
N VAL A 379 -0.90 -14.06 -14.72
CA VAL A 379 -2.02 -14.58 -15.53
C VAL A 379 -2.27 -16.07 -15.23
N VAL A 380 -1.21 -16.87 -15.07
CA VAL A 380 -1.34 -18.29 -14.71
C VAL A 380 -1.99 -18.45 -13.33
N LEU A 381 -1.56 -17.67 -12.34
CA LEU A 381 -2.11 -17.71 -10.99
C LEU A 381 -3.55 -17.18 -10.94
N ALA A 382 -3.83 -16.08 -11.61
CA ALA A 382 -5.14 -15.45 -11.69
C ALA A 382 -6.19 -16.39 -12.30
N ARG A 383 -5.83 -17.15 -13.33
CA ARG A 383 -6.71 -18.18 -13.93
C ARG A 383 -7.02 -19.33 -12.98
N ARG A 384 -6.12 -19.62 -12.03
CA ARG A 384 -6.28 -20.70 -11.03
C ARG A 384 -6.90 -20.21 -9.71
N TYR A 385 -7.05 -18.90 -9.55
CA TYR A 385 -7.57 -18.31 -8.32
C TYR A 385 -9.10 -18.33 -8.34
N SER A 386 -9.69 -18.91 -7.29
CA SER A 386 -11.14 -18.87 -7.08
C SER A 386 -11.44 -17.79 -6.06
N TYR A 387 -12.35 -16.87 -6.39
CA TYR A 387 -12.80 -15.85 -5.45
C TYR A 387 -13.51 -16.51 -4.27
N LYS A 388 -13.39 -15.90 -3.09
CA LYS A 388 -14.20 -16.30 -1.94
C LYS A 388 -15.68 -16.11 -2.26
N ASN A 389 -16.42 -17.21 -2.37
CA ASN A 389 -17.87 -17.18 -2.56
C ASN A 389 -18.55 -16.63 -1.29
N VAL A 390 -19.13 -15.43 -1.39
CA VAL A 390 -20.07 -14.93 -0.38
C VAL A 390 -21.41 -15.60 -0.67
N ARG A 391 -21.69 -16.74 -0.02
CA ARG A 391 -23.06 -17.28 0.01
C ARG A 391 -23.89 -16.36 0.89
N GLU A 392 -24.71 -15.50 0.29
CA GLU A 392 -25.86 -14.94 0.98
C GLU A 392 -26.74 -16.12 1.42
N SER A 393 -27.00 -16.22 2.72
CA SER A 393 -27.93 -17.21 3.26
C SER A 393 -29.30 -16.93 2.66
N GLY A 394 -29.69 -17.73 1.67
CA GLY A 394 -31.05 -17.74 1.15
C GLY A 394 -32.01 -18.10 2.26
N ASP A 395 -32.91 -17.18 2.55
CA ASP A 395 -34.06 -17.39 3.42
C ASP A 395 -34.94 -18.47 2.77
N GLY A 396 -35.10 -19.60 3.47
CA GLY A 396 -36.02 -20.64 3.08
C GLY A 396 -37.42 -20.21 3.50
N SER A 397 -38.24 -19.77 2.55
CA SER A 397 -39.68 -19.67 2.75
C SER A 397 -40.39 -20.75 1.94
N GLU A 398 -41.00 -21.63 2.71
CA GLU A 398 -41.98 -22.65 2.37
C GLU A 398 -42.96 -22.26 1.26
N THR A 399 -43.22 -23.21 0.35
CA THR A 399 -44.54 -23.37 -0.27
C THR A 399 -44.95 -24.83 -0.09
N MET A 400 -45.65 -25.11 1.00
CA MET A 400 -46.67 -26.15 1.04
C MET A 400 -48.02 -25.46 1.16
N ALA A 401 -48.76 -25.44 0.06
CA ALA A 401 -50.22 -25.52 -0.02
C ALA A 401 -50.56 -25.82 -1.48
#